data_AF-A0A0F9WT09-F1
#
_entry.id   AF-A0A0F9WT09-F1
#
_cell.length_a   1.000
_cell.length_b   1.000
_cell.length_c   1.000
_cell.angle_alpha   90.00
_cell.angle_beta   90.00
_cell.angle_gamma   90.00
#
_symmetry.space_group_name_H-M   'P 1'
#
loop_
_entity.id
_entity.type
_entity.pdbx_description
1 polymer ?
#
loop_
_entity_poly.entity_id
_entity_poly.type
_entity_poly.pdbx_seq_one_letter_code
_entity_poly.pdbx_strand_id
1 'polypeptide(L)'
;MALGIFKKPFKSLMGWLWRVGATAADDPYRRLAGRIGRGVMLHRPSSFVETDGIDIGDWVYIGPGARMSGSGGLSIGSNIAIGPDVTIFTSSHRYDGGDWIPFGPEVDKRPVRIEDHVWIGGRAVILPGVTIGEGAVVAAGAVVTKDVPPSAVVAGNPAAVIKQRDVAMFNDLRDQQRLWLRELARRGGRADGNATQEV
;
A
#
# COMPACT_ATOMS: atom_id res chain seq x y z
N MET A 1 57.34 -43.92 -1.21
CA MET A 1 56.16 -43.28 -1.85
C MET A 1 54.94 -43.55 -0.97
N ALA A 2 54.07 -42.57 -0.74
CA ALA A 2 52.81 -42.75 -0.02
C ALA A 2 51.78 -41.73 -0.55
N LEU A 3 50.50 -42.13 -0.68
CA LEU A 3 49.43 -41.28 -1.22
C LEU A 3 48.83 -40.39 -0.10
N GLY A 4 48.92 -39.08 -0.26
CA GLY A 4 48.25 -38.10 0.60
C GLY A 4 46.94 -37.58 0.01
N ILE A 5 45.82 -38.24 0.29
CA ILE A 5 44.49 -37.81 -0.20
C ILE A 5 44.00 -36.63 0.64
N PHE A 6 44.15 -35.40 0.12
CA PHE A 6 43.69 -34.18 0.78
C PHE A 6 42.15 -34.04 0.75
N LYS A 7 41.48 -34.53 1.80
CA LYS A 7 40.06 -34.24 2.04
C LYS A 7 39.89 -32.75 2.36
N LYS A 8 39.36 -31.96 1.41
CA LYS A 8 38.87 -30.60 1.69
C LYS A 8 37.68 -30.68 2.66
N PRO A 9 37.58 -29.83 3.70
CA PRO A 9 36.47 -29.85 4.63
C PRO A 9 35.18 -29.38 3.93
N PHE A 10 34.16 -30.24 3.95
CA PHE A 10 32.82 -29.95 3.45
C PHE A 10 32.13 -28.94 4.39
N LYS A 11 32.27 -27.64 4.10
CA LYS A 11 31.54 -26.58 4.83
C LYS A 11 30.04 -26.82 4.63
N SER A 12 29.32 -27.10 5.71
CA SER A 12 27.93 -27.53 5.65
C SER A 12 27.01 -26.43 5.10
N LEU A 13 26.18 -26.79 4.13
CA LEU A 13 25.21 -25.89 3.48
C LEU A 13 24.26 -25.22 4.49
N MET A 14 23.95 -25.92 5.58
CA MET A 14 23.17 -25.41 6.73
C MET A 14 23.78 -24.15 7.38
N GLY A 15 25.11 -24.00 7.38
CA GLY A 15 25.78 -22.84 7.96
C GLY A 15 25.64 -21.55 7.16
N TRP A 16 25.25 -21.65 5.87
CA TRP A 16 24.91 -20.48 5.05
C TRP A 16 23.45 -20.07 5.24
N LEU A 17 22.54 -21.05 5.32
CA LEU A 17 21.10 -20.85 5.51
C LEU A 17 20.76 -20.19 6.85
N TRP A 18 21.51 -20.47 7.93
CA TRP A 18 21.31 -19.85 9.24
C TRP A 18 21.85 -18.41 9.36
N ARG A 19 22.54 -17.86 8.35
CA ARG A 19 23.15 -16.52 8.41
C ARG A 19 22.52 -15.48 7.48
N VAL A 20 21.29 -15.74 7.03
CA VAL A 20 20.29 -14.72 6.69
C VAL A 20 19.17 -14.76 7.74
N GLY A 21 19.55 -14.82 9.02
CA GLY A 21 18.61 -14.63 10.12
C GLY A 21 18.13 -13.18 10.11
N ALA A 22 16.82 -12.97 10.07
CA ALA A 22 16.22 -11.65 10.11
C ALA A 22 16.45 -10.98 11.48
N THR A 23 17.56 -10.25 11.60
CA THR A 23 17.83 -9.38 12.75
C THR A 23 16.80 -8.27 12.82
N ALA A 24 16.24 -8.03 14.01
CA ALA A 24 15.25 -6.99 14.29
C ALA A 24 15.86 -5.55 14.29
N ALA A 25 16.63 -5.24 13.25
CA ALA A 25 17.32 -3.97 13.00
C ALA A 25 17.05 -3.44 11.58
N ASP A 26 16.80 -4.34 10.61
CA ASP A 26 16.31 -3.99 9.27
C ASP A 26 14.78 -3.91 9.28
N ASP A 27 14.25 -2.81 9.82
CA ASP A 27 12.85 -2.46 9.58
C ASP A 27 12.69 -1.82 8.19
N PRO A 28 12.00 -2.45 7.22
CA PRO A 28 11.78 -1.85 5.90
C PRO A 28 10.93 -0.59 5.97
N TYR A 29 10.10 -0.40 7.00
CA TYR A 29 9.27 0.80 7.15
C TYR A 29 10.11 2.04 7.47
N ARG A 30 11.30 1.85 8.04
CA ARG A 30 12.33 2.88 8.24
C ARG A 30 13.05 3.32 6.95
N ARG A 31 12.66 2.76 5.79
CA ARG A 31 13.16 3.12 4.45
C ARG A 31 12.09 3.80 3.56
N LEU A 32 10.94 4.17 4.12
CA LEU A 32 10.07 5.18 3.51
C LEU A 32 10.75 6.54 3.65
N ALA A 33 11.15 7.16 2.52
CA ALA A 33 11.91 8.40 2.54
C ALA A 33 11.01 9.66 2.57
N GLY A 34 9.75 9.52 2.16
CA GLY A 34 8.72 10.54 2.31
C GLY A 34 8.10 10.56 3.70
N ARG A 35 7.06 11.38 3.88
CA ARG A 35 6.42 11.61 5.18
C ARG A 35 5.54 10.42 5.61
N ILE A 36 5.56 10.10 6.90
CA ILE A 36 4.53 9.29 7.56
C ILE A 36 3.85 10.13 8.65
N GLY A 37 2.52 10.20 8.66
CA GLY A 37 1.73 10.90 9.68
C GLY A 37 1.56 10.09 10.98
N ARG A 38 0.90 10.71 11.98
CA ARG A 38 0.66 10.05 13.28
C ARG A 38 -0.48 9.04 13.19
N GLY A 39 -0.36 7.93 13.92
CA GLY A 39 -1.45 6.95 14.03
C GLY A 39 -1.70 6.12 12.75
N VAL A 40 -0.69 5.99 11.88
CA VAL A 40 -0.73 5.03 10.76
C VAL A 40 -0.66 3.61 11.32
N MET A 41 -1.60 2.76 10.93
CA MET A 41 -1.74 1.38 11.38
C MET A 41 -1.40 0.42 10.23
N LEU A 42 -0.20 -0.15 10.25
CA LEU A 42 0.34 -0.99 9.16
C LEU A 42 0.34 -2.47 9.54
N HIS A 43 -0.53 -3.27 8.94
CA HIS A 43 -0.68 -4.70 9.26
C HIS A 43 0.21 -5.58 8.36
N ARG A 44 1.08 -6.39 8.95
CA ARG A 44 1.93 -7.34 8.23
C ARG A 44 1.08 -8.46 7.57
N PRO A 45 1.42 -8.96 6.37
CA PRO A 45 2.65 -8.70 5.60
C PRO A 45 2.48 -7.67 4.47
N SER A 46 1.99 -6.46 4.76
CA SER A 46 2.03 -5.35 3.81
C SER A 46 3.47 -4.93 3.45
N SER A 47 3.69 -4.49 2.20
CA SER A 47 5.02 -4.10 1.70
C SER A 47 4.98 -2.86 0.79
N PHE A 48 5.98 -2.00 0.93
CA PHE A 48 6.24 -0.90 0.01
C PHE A 48 7.50 -1.19 -0.81
N VAL A 49 7.54 -0.74 -2.07
CA VAL A 49 8.72 -0.80 -2.94
C VAL A 49 8.98 0.57 -3.57
N GLU A 50 10.24 0.84 -3.91
CA GLU A 50 10.66 2.08 -4.59
C GLU A 50 10.22 3.33 -3.81
N THR A 51 10.61 3.37 -2.54
CA THR A 51 9.93 4.08 -1.44
C THR A 51 10.20 5.59 -1.35
N ASP A 52 10.98 6.15 -2.28
CA ASP A 52 11.44 7.54 -2.22
C ASP A 52 10.33 8.57 -2.49
N GLY A 53 9.24 8.15 -3.16
CA GLY A 53 8.12 9.01 -3.54
C GLY A 53 6.82 8.75 -2.77
N ILE A 54 6.86 8.18 -1.56
CA ILE A 54 5.66 7.79 -0.81
C ILE A 54 5.43 8.71 0.40
N ASP A 55 4.34 9.47 0.35
CA ASP A 55 3.83 10.28 1.47
C ASP A 55 2.52 9.71 2.02
N ILE A 56 2.39 9.66 3.35
CA ILE A 56 1.25 9.13 4.08
C ILE A 56 0.80 10.13 5.16
N GLY A 57 -0.49 10.48 5.16
CA GLY A 57 -1.12 11.38 6.12
C GLY A 57 -1.35 10.77 7.51
N ASP A 58 -2.14 11.46 8.33
CA ASP A 58 -2.45 11.02 9.70
C ASP A 58 -3.59 9.98 9.71
N TRP A 59 -3.54 9.01 10.63
CA TRP A 59 -4.62 8.03 10.86
C TRP A 59 -4.99 7.19 9.64
N VAL A 60 -4.00 6.63 8.95
CA VAL A 60 -4.21 5.72 7.80
C VAL A 60 -4.13 4.27 8.27
N TYR A 61 -5.20 3.49 8.08
CA TYR A 61 -5.18 2.04 8.26
C TYR A 61 -4.78 1.34 6.96
N ILE A 62 -3.86 0.39 7.03
CA ILE A 62 -3.36 -0.42 5.92
C ILE A 62 -3.44 -1.90 6.31
N GLY A 63 -4.34 -2.63 5.68
CA GLY A 63 -4.60 -4.05 5.93
C GLY A 63 -3.46 -4.98 5.49
N PRO A 64 -3.47 -6.23 5.99
CA PRO A 64 -2.44 -7.22 5.71
C PRO A 64 -2.35 -7.54 4.21
N GLY A 65 -1.13 -7.76 3.72
CA GLY A 65 -0.87 -8.13 2.32
C GLY A 65 -0.97 -6.99 1.31
N ALA A 66 -1.26 -5.75 1.74
CA ALA A 66 -1.29 -4.60 0.83
C ALA A 66 0.11 -4.30 0.23
N ARG A 67 0.17 -4.00 -1.07
CA ARG A 67 1.42 -3.81 -1.84
C ARG A 67 1.39 -2.49 -2.59
N MET A 68 2.40 -1.65 -2.37
CA MET A 68 2.41 -0.28 -2.91
C MET A 68 3.78 0.07 -3.51
N SER A 69 3.77 0.72 -4.67
CA SER A 69 4.97 1.17 -5.39
C SER A 69 5.08 2.70 -5.37
N GLY A 70 6.26 3.23 -5.07
CA GLY A 70 6.51 4.68 -4.98
C GLY A 70 7.27 5.29 -6.16
N SER A 71 7.73 4.50 -7.14
CA SER A 71 8.63 4.99 -8.20
C SER A 71 8.05 6.10 -9.07
N GLY A 72 6.72 6.18 -9.22
CA GLY A 72 6.03 7.28 -9.89
C GLY A 72 5.38 8.31 -8.95
N GLY A 73 5.54 8.16 -7.64
CA GLY A 73 4.94 9.03 -6.61
C GLY A 73 3.58 8.53 -6.10
N LEU A 74 3.44 8.37 -4.80
CA LEU A 74 2.22 7.94 -4.10
C LEU A 74 1.92 8.92 -2.96
N SER A 75 0.84 9.69 -3.08
CA SER A 75 0.34 10.55 -2.01
C SER A 75 -0.92 9.93 -1.39
N ILE A 76 -0.85 9.58 -0.11
CA ILE A 76 -1.98 9.09 0.68
C ILE A 76 -2.33 10.15 1.74
N GLY A 77 -3.58 10.63 1.72
CA GLY A 77 -4.12 11.59 2.67
C GLY A 77 -4.35 11.02 4.08
N SER A 78 -5.27 11.64 4.83
CA SER A 78 -5.52 11.34 6.24
C SER A 78 -6.87 10.69 6.50
N ASN A 79 -6.97 9.92 7.58
CA ASN A 79 -8.18 9.24 8.06
C ASN A 79 -8.72 8.17 7.06
N ILE A 80 -7.81 7.57 6.28
CA ILE A 80 -8.09 6.63 5.18
C ILE A 80 -8.05 5.18 5.68
N ALA A 81 -8.90 4.31 5.13
CA ALA A 81 -8.86 2.88 5.38
C ALA A 81 -8.56 2.10 4.08
N ILE A 82 -7.42 1.40 4.04
CA ILE A 82 -7.01 0.51 2.95
C ILE A 82 -7.16 -0.94 3.42
N GLY A 83 -7.99 -1.73 2.73
CA GLY A 83 -8.26 -3.12 3.05
C GLY A 83 -7.08 -4.08 2.79
N PRO A 84 -7.24 -5.36 3.16
CA PRO A 84 -6.22 -6.38 2.91
C PRO A 84 -5.98 -6.60 1.40
N ASP A 85 -4.78 -7.05 1.04
CA ASP A 85 -4.35 -7.41 -0.33
C ASP A 85 -4.48 -6.29 -1.40
N VAL A 86 -4.77 -5.04 -1.01
CA VAL A 86 -4.87 -3.91 -1.96
C VAL A 86 -3.54 -3.69 -2.66
N THR A 87 -3.55 -3.50 -3.98
CA THR A 87 -2.32 -3.31 -4.77
C THR A 87 -2.35 -1.96 -5.49
N ILE A 88 -1.28 -1.16 -5.37
CA ILE A 88 -1.17 0.19 -5.94
C ILE A 88 0.08 0.32 -6.82
N PHE A 89 -0.16 0.61 -8.09
CA PHE A 89 0.87 0.85 -9.10
C PHE A 89 1.00 2.35 -9.39
N THR A 90 2.18 2.93 -9.23
CA THR A 90 2.48 4.32 -9.64
C THR A 90 3.28 4.40 -10.94
N SER A 91 3.65 3.25 -11.49
CA SER A 91 4.40 3.13 -12.74
C SER A 91 3.99 1.90 -13.54
N SER A 92 4.34 1.89 -14.83
CA SER A 92 4.16 0.76 -15.75
C SER A 92 5.27 0.78 -16.80
N HIS A 93 5.49 -0.34 -17.49
CA HIS A 93 6.39 -0.36 -18.65
C HIS A 93 5.71 0.20 -19.90
N ARG A 94 6.47 0.91 -20.74
CA ARG A 94 6.02 1.35 -22.06
C ARG A 94 6.13 0.20 -23.06
N TYR A 95 4.99 -0.33 -23.49
CA TYR A 95 4.88 -1.41 -24.48
C TYR A 95 4.57 -0.91 -25.91
N ASP A 96 4.30 0.38 -26.08
CA ASP A 96 3.95 1.02 -27.35
C ASP A 96 4.93 2.16 -27.68
N GLY A 97 5.27 2.33 -28.95
CA GLY A 97 6.21 3.36 -29.43
C GLY A 97 7.67 3.15 -29.04
N GLY A 98 8.22 1.94 -29.22
CA GLY A 98 9.64 1.62 -28.99
C GLY A 98 10.13 0.36 -29.72
N ASP A 99 11.45 0.11 -29.67
CA ASP A 99 12.14 -0.91 -30.48
C ASP A 99 12.10 -2.35 -29.90
N TRP A 100 11.41 -2.58 -28.78
CA TRP A 100 11.56 -3.79 -27.96
C TRP A 100 10.21 -4.45 -27.61
N ILE A 101 10.21 -5.78 -27.55
CA ILE A 101 9.09 -6.60 -27.08
C ILE A 101 9.51 -7.45 -25.86
N PRO A 102 8.64 -7.69 -24.87
CA PRO A 102 7.25 -7.22 -24.76
C PRO A 102 7.10 -5.73 -24.38
N PHE A 103 8.18 -5.07 -23.97
CA PHE A 103 8.24 -3.64 -23.69
C PHE A 103 9.70 -3.15 -23.69
N GLY A 104 9.90 -1.83 -23.76
CA GLY A 104 11.22 -1.21 -23.68
C GLY A 104 11.74 -0.97 -22.25
N PRO A 105 12.98 -0.47 -22.10
CA PRO A 105 13.54 -0.06 -20.81
C PRO A 105 12.80 1.13 -20.17
N GLU A 106 11.92 1.82 -20.89
CA GLU A 106 11.21 3.01 -20.43
C GLU A 106 10.05 2.68 -19.48
N VAL A 107 10.03 3.39 -18.35
CA VAL A 107 9.00 3.29 -17.32
C VAL A 107 8.12 4.54 -17.36
N ASP A 108 6.84 4.34 -17.70
CA ASP A 108 5.78 5.33 -17.59
C ASP A 108 5.48 5.55 -16.09
N LYS A 109 5.85 6.72 -15.57
CA LYS A 109 5.68 7.09 -14.16
C LYS A 109 4.55 8.10 -14.04
N ARG A 110 3.42 7.70 -13.43
CA ARG A 110 2.24 8.55 -13.26
C ARG A 110 1.75 8.49 -11.81
N PRO A 111 1.85 9.60 -11.04
CA PRO A 111 1.55 9.59 -9.61
C PRO A 111 0.13 9.09 -9.30
N VAL A 112 -0.01 8.39 -8.17
CA VAL A 112 -1.32 8.05 -7.59
C VAL A 112 -1.58 8.96 -6.40
N ARG A 113 -2.82 9.48 -6.33
CA ARG A 113 -3.28 10.34 -5.24
C ARG A 113 -4.51 9.75 -4.58
N ILE A 114 -4.52 9.68 -3.26
CA ILE A 114 -5.66 9.24 -2.46
C ILE A 114 -5.96 10.36 -1.47
N GLU A 115 -7.08 11.04 -1.65
CA GLU A 115 -7.49 12.17 -0.80
C GLU A 115 -8.05 11.68 0.55
N ASP A 116 -8.26 12.61 1.48
CA ASP A 116 -8.70 12.33 2.85
C ASP A 116 -10.03 11.54 2.91
N HIS A 117 -10.21 10.80 4.00
CA HIS A 117 -11.44 10.05 4.33
C HIS A 117 -11.85 8.92 3.35
N VAL A 118 -11.03 8.60 2.35
CA VAL A 118 -11.26 7.50 1.40
C VAL A 118 -11.27 6.12 2.08
N TRP A 119 -12.10 5.21 1.58
CA TRP A 119 -12.09 3.79 1.93
C TRP A 119 -11.85 2.92 0.69
N ILE A 120 -10.83 2.06 0.75
CA ILE A 120 -10.51 1.08 -0.30
C ILE A 120 -10.77 -0.33 0.24
N GLY A 121 -11.70 -1.05 -0.38
CA GLY A 121 -12.02 -2.44 -0.07
C GLY A 121 -10.89 -3.41 -0.43
N GLY A 122 -10.83 -4.55 0.26
CA GLY A 122 -9.76 -5.53 0.08
C GLY A 122 -9.66 -6.09 -1.36
N ARG A 123 -8.44 -6.46 -1.78
CA ARG A 123 -8.08 -6.92 -3.14
C ARG A 123 -8.41 -5.93 -4.28
N ALA A 124 -8.70 -4.66 -3.98
CA ALA A 124 -8.77 -3.64 -5.03
C ALA A 124 -7.38 -3.37 -5.63
N VAL A 125 -7.35 -2.96 -6.90
CA VAL A 125 -6.13 -2.59 -7.63
C VAL A 125 -6.26 -1.16 -8.15
N ILE A 126 -5.29 -0.31 -7.83
CA ILE A 126 -5.23 1.08 -8.31
C ILE A 126 -4.09 1.20 -9.33
N LEU A 127 -4.40 1.71 -10.53
CA LEU A 127 -3.44 1.87 -11.63
C LEU A 127 -2.72 3.24 -11.61
N PRO A 128 -1.60 3.39 -12.35
CA PRO A 128 -0.83 4.64 -12.37
C PRO A 128 -1.67 5.82 -12.88
N GLY A 129 -1.42 7.00 -12.32
CA GLY A 129 -2.07 8.26 -12.71
C GLY A 129 -3.45 8.52 -12.10
N VAL A 130 -3.97 7.61 -11.25
CA VAL A 130 -5.30 7.73 -10.66
C VAL A 130 -5.31 8.66 -9.44
N THR A 131 -6.27 9.59 -9.42
CA THR A 131 -6.70 10.34 -8.23
C THR A 131 -8.00 9.76 -7.67
N ILE A 132 -8.03 9.48 -6.37
CA ILE A 132 -9.23 9.02 -5.64
C ILE A 132 -9.67 10.16 -4.71
N GLY A 133 -10.79 10.81 -5.03
CA GLY A 133 -11.25 12.03 -4.38
C GLY A 133 -11.82 11.86 -2.96
N GLU A 134 -11.89 12.96 -2.20
CA GLU A 134 -12.24 12.97 -0.76
C GLU A 134 -13.48 12.14 -0.42
N GLY A 135 -13.38 11.27 0.58
CA GLY A 135 -14.50 10.47 1.09
C GLY A 135 -15.01 9.35 0.17
N ALA A 136 -14.42 9.17 -1.02
CA ALA A 136 -14.82 8.14 -1.98
C ALA A 136 -14.62 6.71 -1.43
N VAL A 137 -15.33 5.75 -2.03
CA VAL A 137 -15.28 4.34 -1.66
C VAL A 137 -14.98 3.48 -2.88
N VAL A 138 -13.87 2.75 -2.84
CA VAL A 138 -13.53 1.71 -3.82
C VAL A 138 -14.00 0.36 -3.26
N ALA A 139 -14.89 -0.34 -3.97
CA ALA A 139 -15.37 -1.65 -3.56
C ALA A 139 -14.26 -2.73 -3.61
N ALA A 140 -14.44 -3.79 -2.81
CA ALA A 140 -13.50 -4.92 -2.80
C ALA A 140 -13.37 -5.57 -4.19
N GLY A 141 -12.14 -5.90 -4.59
CA GLY A 141 -11.84 -6.49 -5.90
C GLY A 141 -11.99 -5.57 -7.11
N ALA A 142 -12.26 -4.27 -6.93
CA ALA A 142 -12.37 -3.32 -8.04
C ALA A 142 -11.00 -2.98 -8.64
N VAL A 143 -10.94 -2.76 -9.96
CA VAL A 143 -9.73 -2.33 -10.68
C VAL A 143 -9.93 -0.91 -11.18
N VAL A 144 -9.33 0.05 -10.48
CA VAL A 144 -9.51 1.49 -10.72
C VAL A 144 -8.52 1.95 -11.79
N THR A 145 -9.05 2.27 -12.98
CA THR A 145 -8.28 2.62 -14.18
C THR A 145 -8.40 4.10 -14.58
N LYS A 146 -9.16 4.89 -13.81
CA LYS A 146 -9.49 6.31 -14.03
C LYS A 146 -9.76 6.97 -12.67
N ASP A 147 -9.73 8.30 -12.63
CA ASP A 147 -10.03 9.07 -11.43
C ASP A 147 -11.42 8.78 -10.86
N VAL A 148 -11.52 8.80 -9.52
CA VAL A 148 -12.75 8.57 -8.77
C VAL A 148 -13.21 9.91 -8.17
N PRO A 149 -14.39 10.42 -8.53
CA PRO A 149 -14.88 11.69 -7.97
C PRO A 149 -15.04 11.66 -6.44
N PRO A 150 -14.88 12.79 -5.75
CA PRO A 150 -15.15 12.89 -4.31
C PRO A 150 -16.53 12.35 -3.94
N SER A 151 -16.61 11.64 -2.81
CA SER A 151 -17.81 10.95 -2.31
C SER A 151 -18.46 9.92 -3.24
N ALA A 152 -17.86 9.59 -4.39
CA ALA A 152 -18.36 8.52 -5.25
C ALA A 152 -18.09 7.13 -4.66
N VAL A 153 -18.93 6.15 -5.00
CA VAL A 153 -18.71 4.74 -4.72
C VAL A 153 -18.49 4.02 -6.05
N VAL A 154 -17.32 3.40 -6.23
CA VAL A 154 -16.93 2.70 -7.46
C VAL A 154 -16.77 1.19 -7.24
N ALA A 155 -17.11 0.39 -8.25
CA ALA A 155 -16.97 -1.06 -8.25
C ALA A 155 -16.73 -1.62 -9.66
N GLY A 156 -16.23 -2.85 -9.74
CA GLY A 156 -16.02 -3.57 -11.00
C GLY A 156 -14.60 -3.51 -11.57
N ASN A 157 -14.40 -4.15 -12.73
CA ASN A 157 -13.16 -4.17 -13.48
C ASN A 157 -13.48 -3.99 -14.99
N PRO A 158 -13.18 -2.82 -15.59
CA PRO A 158 -12.71 -1.59 -14.93
C PRO A 158 -13.75 -1.04 -13.96
N ALA A 159 -13.31 -0.31 -12.93
CA ALA A 159 -14.19 0.26 -11.93
C ALA A 159 -15.04 1.41 -12.51
N ALA A 160 -16.33 1.40 -12.21
CA ALA A 160 -17.29 2.45 -12.58
C ALA A 160 -18.05 2.95 -11.34
N VAL A 161 -18.55 4.19 -11.39
CA VAL A 161 -19.39 4.76 -10.33
C VAL A 161 -20.73 4.02 -10.27
N ILE A 162 -21.01 3.37 -9.14
CA ILE A 162 -22.25 2.61 -8.90
C ILE A 162 -23.27 3.39 -8.05
N LYS A 163 -22.81 4.36 -7.25
CA LYS A 163 -23.65 5.35 -6.54
C LYS A 163 -22.80 6.52 -6.02
N GLN A 164 -23.46 7.56 -5.53
CA GLN A 164 -22.87 8.54 -4.63
C GLN A 164 -23.09 8.14 -3.17
N ARG A 165 -22.28 8.69 -2.26
CA ARG A 165 -22.60 8.74 -0.82
C ARG A 165 -23.65 9.81 -0.54
N ASP A 166 -24.21 9.76 0.66
CA ASP A 166 -24.83 10.95 1.26
C ASP A 166 -23.71 11.94 1.61
N VAL A 167 -23.61 13.01 0.82
CA VAL A 167 -22.59 14.07 0.94
C VAL A 167 -22.90 14.98 2.14
N ALA A 168 -24.17 15.18 2.49
CA ALA A 168 -24.55 16.02 3.62
C ALA A 168 -24.18 15.33 4.94
N MET A 169 -24.52 14.04 5.09
CA MET A 169 -24.10 13.21 6.23
C MET A 169 -22.57 13.05 6.27
N PHE A 170 -21.89 12.92 5.13
CA PHE A 170 -20.43 12.84 5.09
C PHE A 170 -19.78 14.13 5.65
N ASN A 171 -20.20 15.30 5.15
CA ASN A 171 -19.68 16.58 5.61
C ASN A 171 -19.97 16.80 7.10
N ASP A 172 -21.20 16.56 7.56
CA ASP A 172 -21.57 16.70 8.98
C ASP A 172 -20.68 15.86 9.91
N LEU A 173 -20.46 14.58 9.58
CA LEU A 173 -19.61 13.70 10.37
C LEU A 173 -18.12 14.09 10.32
N ARG A 174 -17.64 14.61 9.18
CA ARG A 174 -16.27 15.12 9.01
C ARG A 174 -16.05 16.39 9.82
N ASP A 175 -16.99 17.33 9.75
CA ASP A 175 -16.88 18.64 10.39
C ASP A 175 -17.06 18.52 11.91
N GLN A 176 -17.89 17.57 12.39
CA GLN A 176 -17.93 17.10 13.79
C GLN A 176 -16.70 16.27 14.21
N GLN A 177 -15.74 16.02 13.31
CA GLN A 177 -14.54 15.19 13.54
C GLN A 177 -14.82 13.77 14.08
N ARG A 178 -15.94 13.16 13.66
CA ARG A 178 -16.38 11.81 14.08
C ARG A 178 -15.67 10.69 13.31
N LEU A 179 -14.34 10.71 13.42
CA LEU A 179 -13.42 9.95 12.60
C LEU A 179 -13.04 8.63 13.26
N TRP A 180 -13.54 7.52 12.70
CA TRP A 180 -13.44 6.18 13.31
C TRP A 180 -12.03 5.79 13.72
N LEU A 181 -11.02 5.95 12.85
CA LEU A 181 -9.64 5.54 13.15
C LEU A 181 -9.01 6.33 14.32
N ARG A 182 -9.43 7.58 14.55
CA ARG A 182 -9.00 8.36 15.73
C ARG A 182 -9.67 7.86 17.00
N GLU A 183 -10.97 7.62 16.92
CA GLU A 183 -11.79 7.15 18.04
C GLU A 183 -11.42 5.72 18.47
N LEU A 184 -11.07 4.89 17.48
CA LEU A 184 -10.52 3.55 17.65
C LEU A 184 -9.24 3.57 18.48
N ALA A 185 -8.28 4.42 18.12
CA ALA A 185 -7.02 4.57 18.84
C ALA A 185 -7.23 5.10 20.28
N ARG A 186 -8.14 6.06 20.49
CA ARG A 186 -8.51 6.51 21.86
C ARG A 186 -9.04 5.39 22.75
N ARG A 187 -9.71 4.39 22.18
CA ARG A 187 -10.30 3.25 22.89
C ARG A 187 -9.29 2.11 23.15
N GLY A 188 -8.04 2.22 22.70
CA GLY A 188 -7.12 1.08 22.62
C GLY A 188 -7.62 -0.02 21.66
N GLY A 189 -8.57 0.33 20.79
CA GLY A 189 -9.26 -0.58 19.88
C GLY A 189 -8.48 -0.80 18.59
N ARG A 190 -8.97 -1.74 17.77
CA ARG A 190 -8.30 -2.23 16.56
C ARG A 190 -9.30 -2.38 15.42
N ALA A 191 -8.90 -2.03 14.20
CA ALA A 191 -9.82 -1.98 13.06
C ALA A 191 -10.26 -3.38 12.58
N ASP A 192 -9.55 -4.42 13.03
CA ASP A 192 -9.81 -5.84 12.81
C ASP A 192 -10.39 -6.57 14.05
N GLY A 193 -10.46 -5.89 15.20
CA GLY A 193 -10.95 -6.43 16.47
C GLY A 193 -10.02 -7.37 17.26
N ASN A 194 -8.79 -7.67 16.80
CA ASN A 194 -7.98 -8.77 17.37
C ASN A 194 -6.56 -8.38 17.85
N ALA A 195 -6.16 -8.83 19.04
CA ALA A 195 -4.81 -8.65 19.60
C ALA A 195 -3.80 -9.67 19.02
N THR A 196 -2.48 -9.43 18.96
CA THR A 196 -1.61 -8.31 19.42
C THR A 196 -1.01 -7.58 18.19
N GLN A 197 0.03 -6.72 18.15
CA GLN A 197 1.06 -6.20 19.08
C GLN A 197 1.14 -4.65 18.92
N GLU A 198 2.31 -4.05 19.19
CA GLU A 198 2.80 -2.73 18.75
C GLU A 198 4.13 -2.93 17.97
N VAL A 199 4.71 -1.87 17.38
CA VAL A 199 6.01 -1.85 16.67
C VAL A 199 6.94 -0.82 17.31
#